data_AF-A0A6Y9Y559-F1
#
_entry.id   AF-A0A6Y9Y559-F1
#
_cell.length_a   1.000
_cell.length_b   1.000
_cell.length_c   1.000
_cell.angle_alpha   90.00
_cell.angle_beta   90.00
_cell.angle_gamma   90.00
#
_symmetry.space_group_name_H-M   'P 1'
#
loop_
_entity.id
_entity.type
_entity.pdbx_description
1 polymer ?
#
loop_
_entity_poly.entity_id
_entity_poly.type
_entity_poly.pdbx_seq_one_letter_code
_entity_poly.pdbx_strand_id
1 'polypeptide(L)'
;MRRSIPRTSLTKQTSTRSKYNAKKVVIDNIKFDSKAEAAYYQQLKLLKMSGEVVSFDLQPEFVLQESFRKNGKLYRAIKYKADFLVRYSDGHEELIDIKGMLTKEFRIKQKLFELRYMQSIKCLKLKGRNFVEV
;
A
#
# COMPACT_ATOMS: atom_id res chain seq x y z
N MET A 1 -3.76 28.40 -54.28
CA MET A 1 -4.47 28.10 -53.01
C MET A 1 -4.87 26.62 -52.98
N ARG A 2 -4.22 25.80 -52.15
CA ARG A 2 -4.73 24.48 -51.73
C ARG A 2 -4.40 24.34 -50.24
N ARG A 3 -5.41 24.48 -49.40
CA ARG A 3 -5.30 24.36 -47.93
C ARG A 3 -5.22 22.87 -47.59
N SER A 4 -4.07 22.40 -47.14
CA SER A 4 -3.91 21.06 -46.57
C SER A 4 -4.39 21.05 -45.11
N ILE A 5 -5.49 20.36 -44.85
CA ILE A 5 -6.00 20.10 -43.50
C ILE A 5 -5.19 18.94 -42.91
N PRO A 6 -4.49 19.08 -41.77
CA PRO A 6 -3.90 17.93 -41.10
C PRO A 6 -5.00 17.08 -40.46
N ARG A 7 -5.01 15.77 -40.79
CA ARG A 7 -5.81 14.75 -40.10
C ARG A 7 -5.31 14.60 -38.67
N THR A 8 -5.95 15.27 -37.72
CA THR A 8 -5.70 15.05 -36.29
C THR A 8 -6.21 13.66 -35.90
N SER A 9 -5.29 12.78 -35.55
CA SER A 9 -5.58 11.43 -35.06
C SER A 9 -6.28 11.51 -33.70
N LEU A 10 -7.52 11.01 -33.64
CA LEU A 10 -8.24 10.75 -32.40
C LEU A 10 -7.50 9.63 -31.64
N THR A 11 -6.55 9.99 -30.78
CA THR A 11 -5.94 9.03 -29.85
C THR A 11 -7.00 8.63 -28.83
N LYS A 12 -7.58 7.45 -29.04
CA LYS A 12 -8.53 6.80 -28.14
C LYS A 12 -7.87 6.60 -26.78
N GLN A 13 -8.16 7.49 -25.82
CA GLN A 13 -7.76 7.31 -24.42
C GLN A 13 -8.43 6.03 -23.91
N THR A 14 -7.66 4.95 -23.80
CA THR A 14 -8.10 3.74 -23.12
C THR A 14 -8.09 4.03 -21.62
N SER A 15 -9.28 4.22 -21.04
CA SER A 15 -9.45 4.25 -19.60
C SER A 15 -9.10 2.87 -19.05
N THR A 16 -7.87 2.70 -18.57
CA THR A 16 -7.45 1.48 -17.87
C THR A 16 -8.17 1.44 -16.53
N ARG A 17 -9.38 0.87 -16.52
CA ARG A 17 -10.11 0.56 -15.31
C ARG A 17 -9.22 -0.38 -14.48
N SER A 18 -8.87 0.02 -13.25
CA SER A 18 -8.04 -0.83 -12.38
C SER A 18 -8.76 -2.16 -12.16
N LYS A 19 -8.00 -3.25 -12.06
CA LYS A 19 -8.51 -4.63 -11.94
C LYS A 19 -9.50 -4.83 -10.77
N TYR A 20 -9.58 -3.88 -9.84
CA TYR A 20 -10.41 -3.91 -8.64
C TYR A 20 -11.40 -2.73 -8.50
N ASN A 21 -11.54 -1.85 -9.52
CA ASN A 21 -12.44 -0.68 -9.49
C ASN A 21 -12.32 0.19 -8.21
N ALA A 22 -11.14 0.19 -7.57
CA ALA A 22 -10.88 0.95 -6.36
C ALA A 22 -10.80 2.44 -6.70
N LYS A 23 -11.62 3.25 -6.04
CA LYS A 23 -11.58 4.72 -6.15
C LYS A 23 -10.47 5.22 -5.24
N LYS A 24 -9.41 5.78 -5.83
CA LYS A 24 -8.36 6.45 -5.08
C LYS A 24 -8.94 7.64 -4.32
N VAL A 25 -8.52 7.81 -3.07
CA VAL A 25 -8.98 8.88 -2.19
C VAL A 25 -7.77 9.75 -1.85
N VAL A 26 -7.95 11.06 -1.85
CA VAL A 26 -6.93 11.99 -1.37
C VAL A 26 -7.44 12.64 -0.09
N ILE A 27 -6.70 12.48 1.01
CA ILE A 27 -6.97 13.11 2.32
C ILE A 27 -5.66 13.72 2.80
N ASP A 28 -5.67 14.96 3.28
CA ASP A 28 -4.45 15.67 3.72
C ASP A 28 -3.33 15.65 2.67
N ASN A 29 -3.68 15.75 1.39
CA ASN A 29 -2.77 15.62 0.22
C ASN A 29 -2.07 14.25 0.08
N ILE A 30 -2.47 13.25 0.87
CA ILE A 30 -1.99 11.87 0.77
C ILE A 30 -2.93 11.07 -0.12
N LYS A 31 -2.37 10.32 -1.06
CA LYS A 31 -3.11 9.46 -1.99
C LYS A 31 -3.18 8.03 -1.44
N PHE A 32 -4.40 7.58 -1.17
CA PHE A 32 -4.70 6.21 -0.79
C PHE A 32 -5.18 5.40 -1.99
N ASP A 33 -4.78 4.14 -2.06
CA ASP A 33 -5.17 3.23 -3.15
C ASP A 33 -6.57 2.63 -2.92
N SER A 34 -7.08 2.69 -1.68
CA SER A 34 -8.44 2.28 -1.34
C SER A 34 -9.15 3.21 -0.34
N LYS A 35 -10.49 3.14 -0.33
CA LYS A 35 -11.31 3.81 0.71
C LYS A 35 -11.07 3.25 2.11
N ALA A 36 -10.70 1.97 2.20
CA ALA A 36 -10.46 1.31 3.49
C ALA A 36 -9.17 1.84 4.14
N GLU A 37 -8.09 1.98 3.36
CA GLU A 37 -6.86 2.65 3.83
C GLU A 37 -7.15 4.07 4.33
N ALA A 38 -7.89 4.86 3.54
CA ALA A 38 -8.25 6.23 3.90
C ALA A 38 -9.12 6.31 5.18
N ALA A 39 -9.98 5.31 5.42
CA ALA A 39 -10.75 5.22 6.66
C ALA A 39 -9.87 4.85 7.86
N TYR A 40 -8.93 3.91 7.68
CA TYR A 40 -7.99 3.54 8.73
C TYR A 40 -7.06 4.69 9.11
N TYR A 41 -6.57 5.45 8.12
CA TYR A 41 -5.80 6.67 8.36
C TYR A 41 -6.54 7.68 9.25
N GLN A 42 -7.83 7.91 9.00
CA GLN A 42 -8.64 8.78 9.85
C GLN A 42 -8.79 8.23 11.27
N GLN A 43 -8.95 6.90 11.42
CA GLN A 43 -8.95 6.25 12.73
C GLN A 43 -7.63 6.46 13.47
N LEU A 44 -6.48 6.29 12.78
CA LEU A 44 -5.16 6.57 13.37
C LEU A 44 -5.00 8.03 13.80
N LYS A 45 -5.56 8.99 13.06
CA LYS A 45 -5.57 10.40 13.49
C LYS A 45 -6.34 10.58 14.80
N LEU A 46 -7.49 9.94 14.96
CA LEU A 46 -8.27 9.99 16.20
C LEU A 46 -7.52 9.34 17.36
N LEU A 47 -6.91 8.17 17.15
CA LEU A 47 -6.09 7.47 18.15
C LEU A 47 -4.85 8.28 18.56
N LYS A 48 -4.29 9.05 17.62
CA LYS A 48 -3.21 9.99 17.91
C LYS A 48 -3.68 11.16 18.76
N MET A 49 -4.91 11.63 18.56
CA MET A 49 -5.51 12.68 19.38
C MET A 49 -5.89 12.18 20.78
N SER A 50 -6.28 10.91 20.95
CA SER A 50 -6.56 10.32 22.27
C SER A 50 -5.30 9.99 23.06
N GLY A 51 -4.12 9.98 22.42
CA GLY A 51 -2.83 9.66 23.04
C GLY A 51 -2.48 8.17 23.04
N GLU A 52 -3.33 7.31 22.48
CA GLU A 52 -3.05 5.88 22.33
C GLU A 52 -1.90 5.62 21.34
N VAL A 53 -1.92 6.36 20.23
CA VAL A 53 -0.88 6.32 19.18
C VAL A 53 0.02 7.54 19.30
N VAL A 54 1.33 7.32 19.40
CA VAL A 54 2.32 8.41 19.46
C VAL A 54 2.62 8.94 18.06
N SER A 55 2.86 8.03 17.12
CA SER A 55 3.17 8.37 15.74
C SER A 55 2.83 7.22 14.80
N PHE A 56 2.73 7.52 13.52
CA PHE A 56 2.63 6.48 12.49
C PHE A 56 3.26 6.97 11.19
N ASP A 57 3.90 6.05 10.48
CA ASP A 57 4.46 6.29 9.15
C ASP A 57 3.53 5.73 8.09
N LEU A 58 3.41 6.46 6.99
CA LEU A 58 2.63 6.05 5.84
C LEU A 58 3.55 5.34 4.86
N GLN A 59 3.09 4.22 4.35
CA GLN A 59 3.72 3.59 3.20
C GLN A 59 5.22 3.22 3.36
N PRO A 60 5.68 2.73 4.54
CA PRO A 60 7.09 2.39 4.75
C PRO A 60 7.51 1.22 3.84
N GLU A 61 8.75 1.30 3.35
CA GLU A 61 9.31 0.33 2.40
C GLU A 61 10.39 -0.53 3.06
N PHE A 62 10.30 -1.84 2.85
CA PHE A 62 11.20 -2.86 3.40
C PHE A 62 11.79 -3.68 2.26
N VAL A 63 13.10 -3.89 2.30
CA VAL A 63 13.78 -4.80 1.36
C VAL A 63 13.64 -6.22 1.88
N LEU A 64 12.99 -7.11 1.13
CA LEU A 64 12.83 -8.52 1.47
C LEU A 64 14.02 -9.34 0.97
N GLN A 65 14.47 -9.02 -0.23
CA GLN A 65 15.62 -9.66 -0.88
C GLN A 65 16.42 -8.59 -1.62
N GLU A 66 17.74 -8.56 -1.39
CA GLU A 66 18.64 -7.63 -2.08
C GLU A 66 18.68 -7.89 -3.58
N SER A 67 19.03 -6.85 -4.34
CA SER A 67 19.38 -7.04 -5.74
C SER A 67 20.66 -7.85 -5.87
N PHE A 68 20.73 -8.75 -6.84
CA PHE A 68 21.92 -9.56 -7.08
C PHE A 68 22.13 -9.78 -8.58
N ARG A 69 23.37 -10.09 -8.97
CA ARG A 69 23.70 -10.47 -10.35
C ARG A 69 23.91 -11.97 -10.43
N LYS A 70 23.36 -12.60 -11.46
CA LYS A 70 23.59 -14.02 -11.79
C LYS A 70 23.58 -14.19 -13.31
N ASN A 71 24.58 -14.89 -13.84
CA ASN A 71 24.72 -15.16 -15.29
C ASN A 71 24.68 -13.88 -16.15
N GLY A 72 25.41 -12.84 -15.74
CA GLY A 72 25.42 -11.54 -16.45
C GLY A 72 24.13 -10.72 -16.35
N LYS A 73 23.08 -11.24 -15.70
CA LYS A 73 21.79 -10.55 -15.54
C LYS A 73 21.63 -9.98 -14.14
N LEU A 74 21.15 -8.73 -14.06
CA LEU A 74 20.75 -8.09 -12.80
C LEU A 74 19.31 -8.49 -12.42
N TYR A 75 19.15 -9.03 -11.22
CA TYR A 75 17.88 -9.28 -10.58
C TYR A 75 17.60 -8.15 -9.59
N ARG A 76 16.47 -7.47 -9.75
CA ARG A 76 16.09 -6.33 -8.89
C ARG A 76 15.70 -6.83 -7.49
N ALA A 77 15.90 -5.96 -6.50
CA ALA A 77 15.49 -6.23 -5.13
C ALA A 77 13.97 -6.48 -5.05
N ILE A 78 13.58 -7.41 -4.20
CA ILE A 78 12.17 -7.60 -3.84
C ILE A 78 11.88 -6.70 -2.66
N LYS A 79 10.94 -5.78 -2.85
CA LYS A 79 10.50 -4.83 -1.82
C LYS A 79 9.07 -5.13 -1.40
N TYR A 80 8.80 -4.90 -0.13
CA TYR A 80 7.49 -4.86 0.47
C TYR A 80 7.20 -3.45 0.96
N LYS A 81 5.98 -2.98 0.71
CA LYS A 81 5.51 -1.66 1.09
C LYS A 81 4.25 -1.88 1.89
N ALA A 82 4.32 -1.63 3.19
CA ALA A 82 3.16 -1.71 4.07
C ALA A 82 2.29 -0.46 3.91
N ASP A 83 1.06 -0.47 4.44
CA ASP A 83 0.22 0.73 4.39
C ASP A 83 0.56 1.69 5.54
N PHE A 84 0.75 1.14 6.75
CA PHE A 84 1.05 1.90 7.95
C PHE A 84 2.08 1.19 8.83
N LEU A 85 2.95 1.95 9.48
CA LEU A 85 3.71 1.52 10.66
C LEU A 85 3.27 2.39 11.83
N VAL A 86 2.66 1.80 12.84
CA VAL A 86 2.05 2.52 13.96
C VAL A 86 2.88 2.32 15.20
N ARG A 87 3.17 3.39 15.94
CA ARG A 87 3.90 3.37 17.21
C ARG A 87 2.96 3.79 18.33
N TYR A 88 2.79 2.91 19.31
CA TYR A 88 1.86 3.10 20.41
C TYR A 88 2.56 3.68 21.65
N SER A 89 1.76 4.21 22.57
CA SER A 89 2.23 4.88 23.78
C SER A 89 2.88 3.96 24.81
N ASP A 90 2.56 2.67 24.78
CA ASP A 90 3.20 1.60 25.57
C ASP A 90 4.53 1.10 24.96
N GLY A 91 4.95 1.69 23.82
CA GLY A 91 6.26 1.48 23.21
C GLY A 91 6.32 0.36 22.17
N HIS A 92 5.23 -0.36 21.90
CA HIS A 92 5.22 -1.34 20.81
C HIS A 92 4.94 -0.70 19.44
N GLU A 93 5.36 -1.39 18.39
CA GLU A 93 5.12 -0.98 17.00
C GLU A 93 4.37 -2.08 16.24
N GLU A 94 3.40 -1.67 15.43
CA GLU A 94 2.61 -2.57 14.59
C GLU A 94 2.74 -2.19 13.13
N LEU A 95 3.11 -3.16 12.30
CA LEU A 95 3.09 -3.01 10.86
C LEU A 95 1.73 -3.48 10.32
N ILE A 96 0.99 -2.55 9.74
CA ILE A 96 -0.41 -2.75 9.37
C ILE A 96 -0.58 -2.66 7.85
N ASP A 97 -1.28 -3.65 7.30
CA ASP A 97 -1.60 -3.74 5.89
C ASP A 97 -3.11 -3.97 5.70
N ILE A 98 -3.78 -3.08 4.97
CA ILE A 98 -5.22 -3.11 4.75
C ILE A 98 -5.51 -3.95 3.50
N LYS A 99 -5.98 -5.19 3.70
CA LYS A 99 -6.29 -6.12 2.61
C LYS A 99 -7.77 -6.46 2.54
N GLY A 100 -8.32 -6.40 1.32
CA GLY A 100 -9.62 -7.00 1.02
C GLY A 100 -9.55 -8.53 0.87
N MET A 101 -8.45 -9.03 0.31
CA MET A 101 -8.18 -10.44 0.05
C MET A 101 -6.67 -10.71 0.14
N LEU A 102 -6.28 -11.78 0.83
CA LEU A 102 -4.89 -12.25 0.89
C LEU A 102 -4.53 -13.02 -0.38
N THR A 103 -3.60 -12.50 -1.18
CA THR A 103 -3.14 -13.17 -2.40
C THR A 103 -1.97 -14.13 -2.12
N LYS A 104 -1.69 -15.05 -3.05
CA LYS A 104 -0.56 -15.98 -2.92
C LYS A 104 0.78 -15.23 -2.91
N GLU A 105 0.90 -14.18 -3.72
CA GLU A 105 2.09 -13.33 -3.81
C GLU A 105 2.32 -12.59 -2.49
N PHE A 106 1.24 -12.09 -1.87
CA PHE A 106 1.33 -11.46 -0.55
C PHE A 106 1.84 -12.45 0.49
N ARG A 107 1.28 -13.66 0.55
CA ARG A 107 1.73 -14.70 1.51
C ARG A 107 3.21 -15.05 1.36
N ILE A 108 3.74 -15.06 0.14
CA ILE A 108 5.18 -15.26 -0.09
C ILE A 108 5.98 -14.07 0.45
N LYS A 109 5.55 -12.83 0.15
CA LYS A 109 6.20 -11.62 0.68
C LYS A 109 6.15 -11.54 2.20
N GLN A 110 5.03 -11.91 2.81
CA GLN A 110 4.86 -12.00 4.25
C GLN A 110 5.89 -12.95 4.86
N LYS A 111 6.01 -14.18 4.35
CA LYS A 111 7.01 -15.15 4.84
C LYS A 111 8.43 -14.62 4.72
N LEU A 112 8.76 -13.97 3.60
CA LEU A 112 10.08 -13.35 3.41
C LEU A 112 10.34 -12.19 4.37
N PHE A 113 9.30 -11.39 4.67
CA PHE A 113 9.38 -10.30 5.62
C PHE A 113 9.61 -10.83 7.04
N GLU A 114 8.76 -11.75 7.50
CA GLU A 114 8.83 -12.34 8.83
C GLU A 114 10.19 -13.01 9.08
N LEU A 115 10.70 -13.76 8.09
CA LEU A 115 12.03 -14.37 8.19
C LEU A 115 13.16 -13.34 8.30
N ARG A 116 13.04 -12.20 7.62
CA ARG A 116 14.14 -11.22 7.54
C ARG A 116 14.16 -10.25 8.71
N TYR A 117 12.99 -9.81 9.15
CA TYR A 117 12.84 -8.77 10.18
C TYR A 117 12.39 -9.32 11.53
N MET A 118 12.05 -10.61 11.61
CA MET A 118 11.53 -11.26 12.82
C MET A 118 10.32 -10.53 13.42
N GLN A 119 9.53 -9.88 12.56
CA GLN A 119 8.34 -9.10 12.90
C GLN A 119 7.15 -9.58 12.08
N SER A 120 5.96 -9.59 12.68
CA SER A 120 4.71 -9.96 12.02
C SER A 120 4.01 -8.76 11.38
N ILE A 121 3.27 -9.03 10.29
CA ILE A 121 2.44 -8.03 9.61
C ILE A 121 0.98 -8.26 10.01
N LYS A 122 0.34 -7.26 10.62
CA LYS A 122 -1.10 -7.31 10.91
C LYS A 122 -1.90 -6.97 9.66
N CYS A 123 -2.62 -7.96 9.15
CA CYS A 123 -3.50 -7.78 8.00
C CYS A 123 -4.90 -7.41 8.48
N LEU A 124 -5.39 -6.22 8.14
CA LEU A 124 -6.72 -5.78 8.55
C LEU A 124 -7.66 -5.68 7.35
N LYS A 125 -8.93 -6.00 7.59
CA LYS A 125 -10.02 -5.89 6.62
C LYS A 125 -11.18 -5.09 7.20
N LEU A 126 -11.70 -4.16 6.42
CA LEU A 126 -12.91 -3.42 6.78
C LEU A 126 -14.14 -4.34 6.68
N LYS A 127 -14.84 -4.55 7.79
CA LYS A 127 -16.10 -5.29 7.89
C LYS A 127 -17.16 -4.37 8.52
N GLY A 128 -18.07 -3.87 7.69
CA GLY A 128 -19.05 -2.86 8.13
C GLY A 128 -18.34 -1.54 8.46
N ARG A 129 -18.31 -1.17 9.75
CA ARG A 129 -17.63 0.03 10.27
C ARG A 129 -16.33 -0.26 11.01
N ASN A 130 -15.99 -1.53 11.21
CA ASN A 130 -14.84 -1.94 12.04
C ASN A 130 -13.77 -2.62 11.19
N PHE A 131 -12.51 -2.54 11.62
CA PHE A 131 -11.41 -3.32 11.06
C PHE A 131 -11.24 -4.61 11.86
N VAL A 132 -11.13 -5.73 11.15
CA VAL A 132 -10.88 -7.05 11.74
C VAL A 132 -9.62 -7.65 11.14
N GLU A 133 -8.85 -8.35 11.95
CA GLU A 133 -7.66 -9.08 11.49
C GLU A 133 -8.07 -10.27 10.61
N VAL A 134 -7.29 -10.56 9.56
CA VAL A 134 -7.59 -11.57 8.53
C VAL A 134 -6.41 -12.46 8.17
#